data_AF-A0A327R4N5-F1
#
_entry.id   AF-A0A327R4N5-F1
#
_cell.length_a   1.000
_cell.length_b   1.000
_cell.length_c   1.000
_cell.angle_alpha   90.00
_cell.angle_beta   90.00
_cell.angle_gamma   90.00
#
_symmetry.space_group_name_H-M   'P 1'
#
loop_
_entity.id
_entity.type
_entity.pdbx_description
1 polymer ?
#
loop_
_entity_poly.entity_id
_entity_poly.type
_entity_poly.pdbx_seq_one_letter_code
_entity_poly.pdbx_strand_id
1 'polypeptide(L)'
;MRIVAALAFLCLMVGCKPAMETKLNFSDVNTIDEILFEAKSSQQYTVLMVTNKTCDVCFYYKRTLTHMVKTKPDLFPVNATVTSVDARMDGNMWVNQIVREYAFPLFLIIDPSGNVRGVLKGGSAKDLVNVMSKIAAGSMYFSESKRPFLNIGKDTSQQLSTASKVAFVNDLFHVLSDFRTHGKVDSNENDRLVKSIQQQPYFLNKYLLSKSLYSSGLTDSAKAISNSIMKENFGELDAMLYQPYMTEVRFMADNSFDTTRQPLLVTAQTDMNFGNDVVNARKKLEVPVKNAGTEPLKIENVRVSCECLKVDWPKEPIAAGATKNIIVEYELKRTGPFSQHLFVFSNSPTLPLLININGNVTLH
;
A
#
# COMPACT_ATOMS: atom_id res chain seq x y z
N MET A 1 58.06 -1.95 -59.40
CA MET A 1 56.64 -1.77 -59.02
C MET A 1 56.18 -3.02 -58.28
N ARG A 2 56.08 -2.98 -56.95
CA ARG A 2 55.46 -4.03 -56.12
C ARG A 2 54.13 -3.48 -55.61
N ILE A 3 53.04 -4.16 -55.97
CA ILE A 3 51.68 -3.83 -55.56
C ILE A 3 51.49 -4.35 -54.13
N VAL A 4 51.22 -3.45 -53.19
CA VAL A 4 50.83 -3.79 -51.81
C VAL A 4 49.30 -3.81 -51.77
N ALA A 5 48.72 -4.99 -51.60
CA ALA A 5 47.29 -5.17 -51.38
C ALA A 5 46.98 -4.90 -49.90
N ALA A 6 46.23 -3.83 -49.63
CA ALA A 6 45.67 -3.56 -48.31
C ALA A 6 44.38 -4.38 -48.14
N LEU A 7 44.42 -5.42 -47.30
CA LEU A 7 43.23 -6.11 -46.83
C LEU A 7 42.49 -5.19 -45.84
N ALA A 8 41.35 -4.65 -46.26
CA ALA A 8 40.39 -4.02 -45.35
C ALA A 8 39.65 -5.12 -44.58
N PHE A 9 39.98 -5.26 -43.29
CA PHE A 9 39.27 -6.16 -42.38
C PHE A 9 37.97 -5.47 -41.96
N LEU A 10 36.87 -5.79 -42.65
CA LEU A 10 35.53 -5.34 -42.29
C LEU A 10 35.10 -6.10 -41.02
N CYS A 11 35.33 -5.50 -39.86
CA CYS A 11 34.88 -6.02 -38.57
C CYS A 11 33.35 -5.89 -38.51
N LEU A 12 32.63 -6.97 -38.84
CA LEU A 12 31.20 -7.10 -38.56
C LEU A 12 31.01 -7.13 -37.04
N MET A 13 30.71 -5.97 -36.46
CA MET A 13 30.18 -5.85 -35.10
C MET A 13 28.79 -6.50 -35.07
N VAL A 14 28.75 -7.83 -34.94
CA VAL A 14 27.54 -8.53 -34.52
C VAL A 14 27.32 -8.15 -33.06
N GLY A 15 26.60 -7.05 -32.85
CA GLY A 15 26.22 -6.61 -31.51
C GLY A 15 25.37 -7.69 -30.86
N CYS A 16 25.97 -8.53 -30.01
CA CYS A 16 25.22 -9.30 -29.04
C CYS A 16 24.40 -8.31 -28.23
N LYS A 17 23.08 -8.31 -28.42
CA LYS A 17 22.19 -7.68 -27.45
C LYS A 17 22.52 -8.30 -26.10
N PRO A 18 22.83 -7.52 -25.06
CA PRO A 18 23.08 -8.08 -23.74
C PRO A 18 21.89 -8.95 -23.34
N ALA A 19 22.18 -10.15 -22.83
CA ALA A 19 21.15 -11.07 -22.39
C ALA A 19 20.26 -10.37 -21.36
N MET A 20 18.94 -10.50 -21.55
CA MET A 20 17.99 -9.91 -20.61
C MET A 20 18.10 -10.62 -19.26
N GLU A 21 18.05 -9.85 -18.19
CA GLU A 21 18.22 -10.37 -16.83
C GLU A 21 17.06 -9.95 -15.92
N THR A 22 16.53 -10.93 -15.19
CA THR A 22 15.57 -10.71 -14.11
C THR A 22 16.27 -10.88 -12.76
N LYS A 23 16.40 -9.80 -11.99
CA LYS A 23 16.98 -9.79 -10.64
C LYS A 23 15.89 -9.82 -9.58
N LEU A 24 16.16 -10.46 -8.44
CA LEU A 24 15.23 -10.56 -7.32
C LEU A 24 15.87 -10.03 -6.03
N ASN A 25 15.17 -9.17 -5.30
CA ASN A 25 15.52 -8.72 -3.95
C ASN A 25 14.30 -8.79 -3.03
N PHE A 26 14.17 -9.85 -2.24
CA PHE A 26 13.04 -10.06 -1.32
C PHE A 26 13.41 -9.91 0.16
N SER A 27 14.40 -9.07 0.45
CA SER A 27 14.87 -8.82 1.81
C SER A 27 13.84 -8.10 2.69
N ASP A 28 12.93 -7.34 2.09
CA ASP A 28 11.97 -6.44 2.78
C ASP A 28 12.64 -5.45 3.75
N VAL A 29 13.95 -5.19 3.59
CA VAL A 29 14.69 -4.28 4.47
C VAL A 29 14.65 -2.83 3.98
N ASN A 30 14.54 -2.64 2.68
CA ASN A 30 14.58 -1.31 2.08
C ASN A 30 13.22 -0.62 2.16
N THR A 31 13.26 0.70 2.29
CA THR A 31 12.06 1.52 2.06
C THR A 31 11.78 1.64 0.57
N ILE A 32 10.54 1.98 0.22
CA ILE A 32 10.21 2.27 -1.18
C ILE A 32 11.05 3.45 -1.69
N ASP A 33 11.31 4.47 -0.87
CA ASP A 33 12.10 5.64 -1.29
C ASP A 33 13.55 5.24 -1.65
N GLU A 34 14.17 4.36 -0.87
CA GLU A 34 15.49 3.78 -1.16
C GLU A 34 15.50 2.98 -2.46
N ILE A 35 14.49 2.12 -2.65
CA ILE A 35 14.34 1.32 -3.88
C ILE A 35 14.24 2.22 -5.10
N LEU A 36 13.44 3.28 -5.03
CA LEU A 36 13.27 4.21 -6.14
C LEU A 36 14.54 5.03 -6.39
N PHE A 37 15.29 5.37 -5.35
CA PHE A 37 16.58 6.03 -5.48
C PHE A 37 17.60 5.14 -6.21
N GLU A 38 17.71 3.87 -5.82
CA GLU A 38 18.58 2.88 -6.48
C GLU A 38 18.15 2.65 -7.95
N ALA A 39 16.84 2.54 -8.19
CA ALA A 39 16.27 2.30 -9.51
C ALA A 39 16.67 3.36 -10.55
N LYS A 40 16.77 4.63 -10.16
CA LYS A 40 17.19 5.74 -11.06
C LYS A 40 18.54 5.48 -11.73
N SER A 41 19.47 4.81 -11.04
CA SER A 41 20.80 4.49 -11.56
C SER A 41 20.86 3.23 -12.43
N SER A 42 19.86 2.36 -12.31
CA SER A 42 19.88 1.02 -12.91
C SER A 42 19.59 1.00 -14.41
N GLN A 43 18.83 1.98 -14.93
CA GLN A 43 18.24 1.98 -16.27
C GLN A 43 17.46 0.68 -16.60
N GLN A 44 16.81 0.07 -15.60
CA GLN A 44 16.02 -1.15 -15.73
C GLN A 44 14.59 -0.94 -15.24
N TYR A 45 13.68 -1.86 -15.60
CA TYR A 45 12.35 -1.88 -14.99
C TYR A 45 12.45 -2.22 -13.51
N THR A 46 11.62 -1.58 -12.69
CA THR A 46 11.45 -1.93 -11.28
C THR A 46 10.05 -2.49 -11.07
N VAL A 47 9.97 -3.71 -10.55
CA VAL A 47 8.71 -4.33 -10.13
C VAL A 47 8.69 -4.33 -8.61
N LEU A 48 7.96 -3.39 -8.04
CA LEU A 48 7.80 -3.25 -6.60
C LEU A 48 6.62 -4.08 -6.11
N MET A 49 6.91 -5.15 -5.38
CA MET A 49 5.95 -6.05 -4.73
C MET A 49 5.69 -5.59 -3.30
N VAL A 50 4.57 -4.93 -3.08
CA VAL A 50 4.11 -4.54 -1.77
C VAL A 50 3.46 -5.73 -1.07
N THR A 51 3.91 -6.00 0.16
CA THR A 51 3.54 -7.18 0.95
C THR A 51 3.18 -6.79 2.38
N ASN A 52 2.87 -7.79 3.19
CA ASN A 52 2.71 -7.71 4.63
C ASN A 52 3.34 -8.98 5.20
N LYS A 53 4.06 -8.95 6.34
CA LYS A 53 4.69 -10.18 6.91
C LYS A 53 3.69 -11.31 7.21
N THR A 54 2.41 -10.99 7.38
CA THR A 54 1.34 -11.99 7.62
C THR A 54 0.71 -12.53 6.33
N CYS A 55 1.24 -12.13 5.16
CA CYS A 55 0.71 -12.53 3.85
C CYS A 55 1.30 -13.87 3.38
N ASP A 56 0.64 -14.99 3.67
CA ASP A 56 1.05 -16.33 3.20
C ASP A 56 1.14 -16.40 1.67
N VAL A 57 0.20 -15.75 0.98
CA VAL A 57 0.20 -15.67 -0.49
C VAL A 57 1.48 -15.00 -0.99
N CYS A 58 1.95 -13.96 -0.30
CA CYS A 58 3.17 -13.24 -0.65
C CYS A 58 4.40 -14.14 -0.50
N PHE A 59 4.47 -14.96 0.57
CA PHE A 59 5.53 -15.95 0.75
C PHE A 59 5.54 -16.97 -0.39
N TYR A 60 4.38 -17.56 -0.71
CA TYR A 60 4.26 -18.52 -1.80
C TYR A 60 4.64 -17.90 -3.16
N TYR A 61 4.25 -16.65 -3.38
CA TYR A 61 4.56 -15.90 -4.58
C TYR A 61 6.07 -15.69 -4.75
N LYS A 62 6.75 -15.17 -3.71
CA LYS A 62 8.21 -14.97 -3.69
C LYS A 62 8.94 -16.27 -4.03
N ARG A 63 8.58 -17.37 -3.37
CA ARG A 63 9.19 -18.70 -3.61
C ARG A 63 9.00 -19.17 -5.05
N THR A 64 7.79 -19.02 -5.58
CA THR A 64 7.47 -19.41 -6.96
C THR A 64 8.29 -18.60 -7.96
N LEU A 65 8.36 -17.28 -7.79
CA LEU A 65 9.11 -16.41 -8.69
C LEU A 65 10.63 -16.69 -8.63
N THR A 66 11.18 -16.93 -7.44
CA THR A 66 12.58 -17.36 -7.28
C THR A 66 12.89 -18.64 -8.05
N HIS A 67 12.00 -19.64 -7.99
CA HIS A 67 12.17 -20.86 -8.77
C HIS A 67 12.10 -20.62 -10.28
N MET A 68 11.16 -19.77 -10.74
CA MET A 68 11.03 -19.41 -12.15
C MET A 68 12.27 -18.70 -12.69
N VAL A 69 12.81 -17.72 -11.97
CA VAL A 69 14.03 -16.99 -12.36
C VAL A 69 15.27 -17.89 -12.33
N LYS A 70 15.39 -18.79 -11.35
CA LYS A 70 16.49 -19.77 -11.31
C LYS A 70 16.50 -20.67 -12.54
N THR A 71 15.32 -21.06 -13.03
CA THR A 71 15.15 -21.92 -14.21
C THR A 71 15.29 -21.14 -15.51
N LYS A 72 14.83 -19.88 -15.54
CA LYS A 72 14.87 -18.98 -16.70
C LYS A 72 15.30 -17.58 -16.26
N PRO A 73 16.61 -17.24 -16.29
CA PRO A 73 17.12 -15.94 -15.83
C PRO A 73 16.60 -14.74 -16.63
N ASP A 74 16.26 -14.94 -17.91
CA ASP A 74 15.58 -14.00 -18.81
C ASP A 74 14.05 -14.13 -18.72
N LEU A 75 13.53 -14.31 -17.49
CA LEU A 75 12.11 -14.61 -17.27
C LEU A 75 11.20 -13.57 -17.93
N PHE A 76 11.57 -12.29 -17.81
CA PHE A 76 10.88 -11.20 -18.47
C PHE A 76 11.60 -10.79 -19.76
N PRO A 77 10.85 -10.37 -20.80
CA PRO A 77 11.42 -9.86 -22.05
C PRO A 77 11.94 -8.42 -21.92
N VAL A 78 12.44 -8.04 -20.75
CA VAL A 78 13.11 -6.77 -20.41
C VAL A 78 14.06 -6.99 -19.23
N ASN A 79 15.07 -6.14 -19.09
CA ASN A 79 15.85 -6.08 -17.85
C ASN A 79 14.97 -5.53 -16.73
N ALA A 80 14.84 -6.28 -15.65
CA ALA A 80 14.02 -5.88 -14.52
C ALA A 80 14.57 -6.36 -13.18
N THR A 81 14.36 -5.54 -12.15
CA THR A 81 14.54 -5.94 -10.76
C THR A 81 13.16 -6.06 -10.11
N VAL A 82 12.87 -7.23 -9.54
CA VAL A 82 11.70 -7.44 -8.68
C VAL A 82 12.15 -7.31 -7.23
N THR A 83 11.55 -6.37 -6.52
CA THR A 83 11.85 -6.10 -5.12
C THR A 83 10.59 -6.11 -4.28
N SER A 84 10.69 -6.44 -3.00
CA SER A 84 9.53 -6.43 -2.09
C SER A 84 9.74 -5.56 -0.86
N VAL A 85 8.62 -5.05 -0.35
CA VAL A 85 8.54 -4.22 0.86
C VAL A 85 7.37 -4.67 1.75
N ASP A 86 7.53 -4.58 3.07
CA ASP A 86 6.40 -4.70 4.02
C ASP A 86 5.71 -3.33 4.14
N ALA A 87 4.45 -3.25 3.74
CA ALA A 87 3.64 -2.03 3.81
C ALA A 87 3.43 -1.53 5.24
N ARG A 88 3.60 -2.39 6.24
CA ARG A 88 3.48 -2.02 7.67
C ARG A 88 4.73 -1.35 8.24
N MET A 89 5.83 -1.35 7.50
CA MET A 89 7.00 -0.55 7.87
C MET A 89 6.75 0.92 7.53
N ASP A 90 7.25 1.80 8.40
CA ASP A 90 7.10 3.24 8.25
C ASP A 90 7.60 3.69 6.87
N GLY A 91 6.77 4.48 6.19
CA GLY A 91 7.09 4.98 4.85
C GLY A 91 6.77 4.04 3.68
N ASN A 92 6.30 2.81 3.89
CA ASN A 92 6.04 1.85 2.80
C ASN A 92 4.57 1.73 2.36
N MET A 93 3.64 2.44 3.00
CA MET A 93 2.21 2.35 2.67
C MET A 93 1.80 3.10 1.39
N TRP A 94 2.66 3.97 0.86
CA TRP A 94 2.23 4.96 -0.14
C TRP A 94 1.82 4.39 -1.49
N VAL A 95 2.31 3.20 -1.86
CA VAL A 95 1.79 2.50 -3.04
C VAL A 95 0.34 2.04 -2.82
N ASN A 96 0.01 1.51 -1.65
CA ASN A 96 -1.37 1.19 -1.26
C ASN A 96 -2.26 2.44 -1.29
N GLN A 97 -1.72 3.57 -0.84
CA GLN A 97 -2.42 4.86 -0.79
C GLN A 97 -2.73 5.42 -2.18
N ILE A 98 -1.78 5.41 -3.13
CA ILE A 98 -2.01 5.96 -4.49
C ILE A 98 -3.00 5.13 -5.30
N VAL A 99 -3.10 3.81 -5.06
CA VAL A 99 -4.06 2.93 -5.77
C VAL A 99 -5.31 2.58 -4.96
N ARG A 100 -5.44 3.14 -3.74
CA ARG A 100 -6.51 2.88 -2.76
C ARG A 100 -6.82 1.39 -2.61
N GLU A 101 -5.83 0.62 -2.18
CA GLU A 101 -5.90 -0.84 -2.05
C GLU A 101 -5.13 -1.34 -0.83
N TYR A 102 -5.73 -2.22 -0.04
CA TYR A 102 -5.06 -2.88 1.11
C TYR A 102 -5.05 -4.41 0.95
N ALA A 103 -4.98 -4.87 -0.28
CA ALA A 103 -4.79 -6.27 -0.62
C ALA A 103 -3.32 -6.54 -0.98
N PHE A 104 -2.82 -7.72 -0.59
CA PHE A 104 -1.45 -8.15 -0.83
C PHE A 104 -1.42 -9.53 -1.52
N PRO A 105 -0.46 -9.80 -2.42
CA PRO A 105 0.55 -8.85 -2.90
C PRO A 105 -0.04 -7.82 -3.86
N LEU A 106 0.52 -6.62 -3.85
CA LEU A 106 0.22 -5.54 -4.79
C LEU A 106 1.51 -5.18 -5.53
N PHE A 107 1.45 -5.01 -6.85
CA PHE A 107 2.63 -4.71 -7.66
C PHE A 107 2.49 -3.37 -8.36
N LEU A 108 3.53 -2.55 -8.25
CA LEU A 108 3.75 -1.35 -9.07
C LEU A 108 4.91 -1.61 -10.02
N ILE A 109 4.70 -1.43 -11.31
CA ILE A 109 5.71 -1.66 -12.35
C ILE A 109 6.13 -0.31 -12.90
N ILE A 110 7.41 -0.01 -12.78
CA ILE A 110 8.03 1.28 -13.11
C ILE A 110 9.04 1.04 -14.24
N ASP A 111 8.98 1.86 -15.29
CA ASP A 111 9.93 1.79 -16.39
C ASP A 111 11.26 2.46 -16.07
N PRO A 112 12.31 2.27 -16.90
CA PRO A 112 13.61 2.90 -16.68
C PRO A 112 13.60 4.44 -16.63
N SER A 113 12.54 5.08 -17.11
CA SER A 113 12.36 6.54 -17.04
C SER A 113 11.66 6.98 -15.75
N GLY A 114 11.37 6.05 -14.83
CA GLY A 114 10.71 6.31 -13.56
C GLY A 114 9.19 6.41 -13.65
N ASN A 115 8.56 6.04 -14.78
CA ASN A 115 7.12 6.13 -14.95
C ASN A 115 6.42 4.81 -14.61
N VAL A 116 5.27 4.90 -13.94
CA VAL A 116 4.39 3.76 -13.70
C VAL A 116 3.80 3.29 -15.02
N ARG A 117 3.97 2.00 -15.31
CA ARG A 117 3.42 1.30 -16.49
C ARG A 117 2.40 0.23 -16.15
N GLY A 118 2.42 -0.24 -14.90
CA GLY A 118 1.62 -1.37 -14.48
C GLY A 118 1.18 -1.29 -13.03
N VAL A 119 -0.07 -1.62 -12.75
CA VAL A 119 -0.57 -1.98 -11.43
C VAL A 119 -1.19 -3.36 -11.50
N LEU A 120 -0.60 -4.34 -10.80
CA LEU A 120 -1.13 -5.70 -10.69
C LEU A 120 -1.59 -5.95 -9.25
N LYS A 121 -2.85 -6.34 -9.07
CA LYS A 121 -3.45 -6.65 -7.76
C LYS A 121 -3.56 -8.16 -7.59
N GLY A 122 -2.75 -8.74 -6.70
CA GLY A 122 -2.71 -10.18 -6.46
C GLY A 122 -2.24 -10.97 -7.69
N GLY A 123 -2.99 -12.03 -8.03
CA GLY A 123 -2.66 -12.93 -9.14
C GLY A 123 -1.55 -13.92 -8.80
N SER A 124 -1.19 -14.73 -9.80
CA SER A 124 -0.10 -15.70 -9.74
C SER A 124 1.21 -15.12 -10.29
N ALA A 125 2.35 -15.75 -9.99
CA ALA A 125 3.63 -15.38 -10.58
C ALA A 125 3.62 -15.41 -12.12
N LYS A 126 2.81 -16.29 -12.73
CA LYS A 126 2.60 -16.35 -14.18
C LYS A 126 1.87 -15.12 -14.72
N ASP A 127 0.92 -14.58 -13.95
CA ASP A 127 0.22 -13.36 -14.34
C ASP A 127 1.17 -12.17 -14.42
N LEU A 128 2.13 -12.05 -13.49
CA LEU A 128 3.18 -11.03 -13.58
C LEU A 128 4.06 -11.20 -14.82
N VAL A 129 4.44 -12.43 -15.19
CA VAL A 129 5.19 -12.67 -16.45
C VAL A 129 4.39 -12.22 -17.67
N ASN A 130 3.09 -12.49 -17.69
CA ASN A 130 2.20 -12.06 -18.77
C ASN A 130 2.08 -10.52 -18.82
N VAL A 131 1.96 -9.88 -17.65
CA VAL A 131 1.92 -8.42 -17.53
C VAL A 131 3.22 -7.78 -18.02
N MET A 132 4.38 -8.30 -17.60
CA MET A 132 5.68 -7.82 -18.03
C MET A 132 5.87 -7.96 -19.54
N SER A 133 5.38 -9.07 -20.14
CA SER A 133 5.40 -9.25 -21.59
C SER A 133 4.57 -8.20 -22.34
N LYS A 134 3.38 -7.85 -21.82
CA LYS A 134 2.54 -6.79 -22.40
C LYS A 134 3.22 -5.41 -22.29
N ILE A 135 3.81 -5.12 -21.13
CA ILE A 135 4.51 -3.85 -20.90
C ILE A 135 5.74 -3.71 -21.79
N ALA A 136 6.51 -4.80 -21.96
CA ALA A 136 7.64 -4.84 -22.88
C ALA A 136 7.23 -4.58 -24.34
N ALA A 137 6.02 -4.99 -24.74
CA ALA A 137 5.43 -4.69 -26.04
C ALA A 137 4.84 -3.27 -26.14
N GLY A 138 5.06 -2.42 -25.14
CA GLY A 138 4.62 -1.01 -25.12
C GLY A 138 3.25 -0.77 -24.49
N SER A 139 2.54 -1.80 -24.05
CA SER A 139 1.22 -1.65 -23.41
C SER A 139 1.32 -1.13 -21.97
N MET A 140 0.22 -0.58 -21.46
CA MET A 140 0.03 -0.31 -20.03
C MET A 140 -0.83 -1.41 -19.41
N TYR A 141 -0.72 -1.64 -18.10
CA TYR A 141 -1.53 -2.63 -17.40
C TYR A 141 -2.13 -2.08 -16.11
N PHE A 142 -3.41 -2.38 -15.88
CA PHE A 142 -4.08 -2.13 -14.61
C PHE A 142 -5.00 -3.31 -14.34
N SER A 143 -4.90 -3.94 -13.17
CA SER A 143 -5.81 -5.02 -12.78
C SER A 143 -7.24 -4.53 -12.73
N GLU A 144 -8.09 -5.11 -13.56
CA GLU A 144 -9.52 -4.85 -13.54
C GLU A 144 -10.17 -5.55 -12.33
N SER A 145 -11.20 -4.91 -11.79
CA SER A 145 -11.99 -5.41 -10.65
C SER A 145 -13.47 -5.28 -10.97
N LYS A 146 -14.30 -6.08 -10.29
CA LYS A 146 -15.77 -5.86 -10.28
C LYS A 146 -16.14 -4.53 -9.61
N ARG A 147 -15.27 -4.02 -8.75
CA ARG A 147 -15.42 -2.71 -8.11
C ARG A 147 -14.93 -1.61 -9.07
N PRO A 148 -15.52 -0.41 -9.02
CA PRO A 148 -15.03 0.70 -9.83
C PRO A 148 -13.59 1.07 -9.50
N PHE A 149 -13.00 1.92 -10.35
CA PHE A 149 -11.63 2.41 -10.14
C PHE A 149 -11.43 2.99 -8.73
N LEU A 150 -10.29 2.67 -8.11
CA LEU A 150 -9.95 2.97 -6.71
C LEU A 150 -10.98 2.47 -5.67
N ASN A 151 -11.88 1.57 -6.05
CA ASN A 151 -12.98 1.09 -5.20
C ASN A 151 -13.88 2.23 -4.69
N ILE A 152 -14.04 3.30 -5.48
CA ILE A 152 -14.89 4.44 -5.18
C ILE A 152 -16.31 4.13 -5.65
N GLY A 153 -17.33 4.62 -4.94
CA GLY A 153 -18.74 4.29 -5.19
C GLY A 153 -19.16 4.52 -6.66
N LYS A 154 -20.14 3.74 -7.12
CA LYS A 154 -20.58 3.73 -8.54
C LYS A 154 -21.03 5.10 -9.05
N ASP A 155 -21.66 5.91 -8.19
CA ASP A 155 -22.16 7.24 -8.55
C ASP A 155 -21.03 8.27 -8.77
N THR A 156 -19.83 7.94 -8.31
CA THR A 156 -18.62 8.78 -8.33
C THR A 156 -17.53 8.23 -9.23
N SER A 157 -17.75 7.10 -9.90
CA SER A 157 -16.72 6.43 -10.70
C SER A 157 -16.88 6.75 -12.17
N GLN A 158 -15.91 7.47 -12.74
CA GLN A 158 -15.79 7.55 -14.19
C GLN A 158 -15.31 6.21 -14.74
N GLN A 159 -15.88 5.78 -15.88
CA GLN A 159 -15.34 4.62 -16.60
C GLN A 159 -14.03 5.04 -17.28
N LEU A 160 -12.91 4.71 -16.66
CA LEU A 160 -11.58 5.05 -17.18
C LEU A 160 -10.99 3.90 -18.00
N SER A 161 -10.31 4.25 -19.10
CA SER A 161 -9.47 3.31 -19.84
C SER A 161 -8.27 2.86 -18.99
N THR A 162 -7.64 1.74 -19.32
CA THR A 162 -6.40 1.29 -18.65
C THR A 162 -5.31 2.35 -18.70
N ALA A 163 -5.13 3.02 -19.85
CA ALA A 163 -4.15 4.09 -20.00
C ALA A 163 -4.45 5.27 -19.07
N SER A 164 -5.73 5.68 -18.96
CA SER A 164 -6.16 6.75 -18.06
C SER A 164 -5.98 6.39 -16.58
N LYS A 165 -6.19 5.13 -16.19
CA LYS A 165 -5.95 4.64 -14.82
C LYS A 165 -4.46 4.65 -14.49
N VAL A 166 -3.61 4.17 -15.40
CA VAL A 166 -2.16 4.15 -15.20
C VAL A 166 -1.58 5.56 -15.18
N ALA A 167 -2.02 6.46 -16.07
CA ALA A 167 -1.63 7.86 -16.05
C ALA A 167 -2.01 8.55 -14.72
N PHE A 168 -3.23 8.31 -14.23
CA PHE A 168 -3.68 8.83 -12.93
C PHE A 168 -2.77 8.36 -11.78
N VAL A 169 -2.44 7.07 -11.73
CA VAL A 169 -1.53 6.52 -10.70
C VAL A 169 -0.12 7.08 -10.86
N ASN A 170 0.36 7.24 -12.10
CA ASN A 170 1.67 7.81 -12.38
C ASN A 170 1.79 9.25 -11.89
N ASP A 171 0.79 10.09 -12.13
CA ASP A 171 0.80 11.49 -11.67
C ASP A 171 0.85 11.56 -10.14
N LEU A 172 0.02 10.77 -9.44
CA LEU A 172 0.04 10.74 -7.99
C LEU A 172 1.31 10.14 -7.41
N PHE A 173 1.88 9.15 -8.09
CA PHE A 173 3.17 8.58 -7.73
C PHE A 173 4.27 9.65 -7.75
N HIS A 174 4.36 10.45 -8.82
CA HIS A 174 5.34 11.52 -8.93
C HIS A 174 5.11 12.64 -7.92
N VAL A 175 3.88 13.16 -7.81
CA VAL A 175 3.54 14.20 -6.82
C VAL A 175 3.90 13.76 -5.41
N LEU A 176 3.53 12.54 -5.03
CA LEU A 176 3.79 12.03 -3.68
C LEU A 176 5.28 11.77 -3.47
N SER A 177 6.00 11.22 -4.46
CA SER A 177 7.44 11.03 -4.43
C SER A 177 8.18 12.35 -4.21
N ASP A 178 7.80 13.40 -4.95
CA ASP A 178 8.37 14.73 -4.81
C ASP A 178 8.06 15.35 -3.44
N PHE A 179 6.83 15.18 -2.97
CA PHE A 179 6.44 15.64 -1.65
C PHE A 179 7.25 14.98 -0.53
N ARG A 180 7.47 13.67 -0.63
CA ARG A 180 8.27 12.90 0.33
C ARG A 180 9.74 13.31 0.31
N THR A 181 10.26 13.65 -0.86
CA THR A 181 11.68 14.01 -1.03
C THR A 181 11.97 15.45 -0.58
N HIS A 182 11.09 16.39 -0.89
CA HIS A 182 11.37 17.83 -0.72
C HIS A 182 10.51 18.52 0.35
N GLY A 183 9.45 17.86 0.85
CA GLY A 183 8.50 18.44 1.82
C GLY A 183 7.58 19.52 1.26
N LYS A 184 7.70 19.86 -0.03
CA LYS A 184 6.86 20.84 -0.75
C LYS A 184 6.59 20.33 -2.17
N VAL A 185 5.46 20.77 -2.73
CA VAL A 185 5.04 20.51 -4.10
C VAL A 185 5.22 21.80 -4.92
N ASP A 186 5.73 21.71 -6.14
CA ASP A 186 5.82 22.88 -7.06
C ASP A 186 4.42 23.32 -7.51
N SER A 187 4.28 24.60 -7.86
CA SER A 187 3.11 25.18 -8.51
C SER A 187 2.57 24.35 -9.70
N ASN A 188 3.45 23.80 -10.55
CA ASN A 188 3.04 22.95 -11.68
C ASN A 188 2.33 21.66 -11.26
N GLU A 189 2.66 21.13 -10.09
CA GLU A 189 2.07 19.91 -9.55
C GLU A 189 0.67 20.17 -8.94
N ASN A 190 0.33 21.43 -8.59
CA ASN A 190 -1.05 21.79 -8.24
C ASN A 190 -2.01 21.59 -9.41
N ASP A 191 -1.60 21.99 -10.62
CA ASP A 191 -2.41 21.79 -11.82
C ASP A 191 -2.64 20.31 -12.13
N ARG A 192 -1.62 19.46 -11.90
CA ARG A 192 -1.76 18.01 -12.00
C ARG A 192 -2.76 17.46 -10.99
N LEU A 193 -2.67 17.91 -9.73
CA LEU A 193 -3.58 17.49 -8.67
C LEU A 193 -5.03 17.93 -8.94
N VAL A 194 -5.24 19.14 -9.45
CA VAL A 194 -6.57 19.61 -9.86
C VAL A 194 -7.15 18.72 -10.96
N LYS A 195 -6.35 18.39 -11.99
CA LYS A 195 -6.76 17.46 -13.06
C LYS A 195 -7.07 16.06 -12.52
N SER A 196 -6.24 15.55 -11.62
CA SER A 196 -6.46 14.26 -10.95
C SER A 196 -7.79 14.25 -10.18
N ILE A 197 -8.10 15.30 -9.42
CA ILE A 197 -9.36 15.42 -8.68
C ILE A 197 -10.56 15.50 -9.62
N GLN A 198 -10.46 16.23 -10.74
CA GLN A 198 -11.51 16.29 -11.76
C GLN A 198 -11.77 14.94 -12.44
N GLN A 199 -10.72 14.15 -12.65
CA GLN A 199 -10.83 12.82 -13.25
C GLN A 199 -11.42 11.80 -12.27
N GLN A 200 -10.89 11.73 -11.04
CA GLN A 200 -11.38 10.83 -10.00
C GLN A 200 -11.06 11.41 -8.60
N PRO A 201 -12.04 12.06 -7.95
CA PRO A 201 -11.82 12.64 -6.63
C PRO A 201 -11.76 11.56 -5.55
N TYR A 202 -10.74 11.59 -4.70
CA TYR A 202 -10.68 10.74 -3.49
C TYR A 202 -9.80 11.38 -2.42
N PHE A 203 -9.62 10.69 -1.29
CA PHE A 203 -8.91 11.26 -0.14
C PHE A 203 -7.52 11.80 -0.50
N LEU A 204 -6.66 10.97 -1.10
CA LEU A 204 -5.23 11.30 -1.21
C LEU A 204 -4.96 12.50 -2.12
N ASN A 205 -5.60 12.58 -3.29
CA ASN A 205 -5.34 13.69 -4.21
C ASN A 205 -5.86 15.03 -3.67
N LYS A 206 -7.01 15.04 -2.98
CA LYS A 206 -7.51 16.22 -2.25
C LYS A 206 -6.58 16.61 -1.11
N TYR A 207 -6.11 15.64 -0.33
CA TYR A 207 -5.16 15.87 0.75
C TYR A 207 -3.87 16.52 0.23
N LEU A 208 -3.26 15.94 -0.82
CA LEU A 208 -2.03 16.48 -1.42
C LEU A 208 -2.24 17.92 -1.94
N LEU A 209 -3.37 18.22 -2.56
CA LEU A 209 -3.67 19.58 -3.01
C LEU A 209 -3.83 20.54 -1.84
N SER A 210 -4.58 20.16 -0.80
CA SER A 210 -4.73 20.99 0.40
C SER A 210 -3.38 21.27 1.08
N LYS A 211 -2.53 20.24 1.19
CA LYS A 211 -1.20 20.34 1.78
C LYS A 211 -0.28 21.25 0.97
N SER A 212 -0.28 21.10 -0.35
CA SER A 212 0.49 21.95 -1.25
C SER A 212 0.09 23.42 -1.14
N LEU A 213 -1.22 23.70 -1.23
CA LEU A 213 -1.77 25.06 -1.11
C LEU A 213 -1.42 25.68 0.25
N TYR A 214 -1.57 24.92 1.33
CA TYR A 214 -1.21 25.36 2.68
C TYR A 214 0.28 25.72 2.76
N SER A 215 1.15 24.85 2.24
CA SER A 215 2.61 25.08 2.23
C SER A 215 3.05 26.27 1.37
N SER A 216 2.20 26.69 0.44
CA SER A 216 2.38 27.85 -0.44
C SER A 216 1.75 29.15 0.11
N GLY A 217 1.17 29.11 1.32
CA GLY A 217 0.52 30.27 1.94
C GLY A 217 -0.92 30.53 1.48
N LEU A 218 -1.49 29.67 0.63
CA LEU A 218 -2.88 29.77 0.15
C LEU A 218 -3.85 29.09 1.15
N THR A 219 -3.85 29.58 2.39
CA THR A 219 -4.52 28.92 3.53
C THR A 219 -6.04 28.83 3.39
N ASP A 220 -6.69 29.81 2.77
CA ASP A 220 -8.15 29.79 2.57
C ASP A 220 -8.56 28.69 1.57
N SER A 221 -7.81 28.54 0.48
CA SER A 221 -8.02 27.47 -0.50
C SER A 221 -7.75 26.09 0.11
N ALA A 222 -6.67 25.96 0.89
CA ALA A 222 -6.37 24.73 1.63
C ALA A 222 -7.52 24.37 2.57
N LYS A 223 -7.99 25.33 3.38
CA LYS A 223 -9.11 25.18 4.30
C LYS A 223 -10.40 24.74 3.60
N ALA A 224 -10.71 25.31 2.43
CA ALA A 224 -11.88 24.90 1.66
C ALA A 224 -11.84 23.42 1.25
N ILE A 225 -10.68 22.94 0.77
CA ILE A 225 -10.49 21.53 0.39
C ILE A 225 -10.49 20.63 1.62
N SER A 226 -9.79 21.00 2.69
CA SER A 226 -9.77 20.22 3.93
C SER A 226 -11.17 20.07 4.53
N ASN A 227 -11.99 21.13 4.51
CA ASN A 227 -13.40 21.05 4.91
C ASN A 227 -14.24 20.14 3.99
N SER A 228 -13.92 20.04 2.70
CA SER A 228 -14.55 19.06 1.81
C SER A 228 -14.21 17.63 2.23
N ILE A 229 -12.92 17.35 2.51
CA ILE A 229 -12.46 16.04 2.95
C ILE A 229 -13.17 15.63 4.25
N MET A 230 -13.29 16.55 5.22
CA MET A 230 -13.93 16.29 6.50
C MET A 230 -15.44 15.98 6.41
N LYS A 231 -16.09 16.31 5.29
CA LYS A 231 -17.52 16.00 5.03
C LYS A 231 -17.71 14.68 4.30
N GLU A 232 -16.65 14.07 3.79
CA GLU A 232 -16.73 12.81 3.06
C GLU A 232 -16.90 11.63 4.02
N ASN A 233 -17.57 10.59 3.55
CA ASN A 233 -17.68 9.35 4.30
C ASN A 233 -16.32 8.66 4.35
N PHE A 234 -15.61 8.82 5.46
CA PHE A 234 -14.29 8.24 5.68
C PHE A 234 -14.44 6.78 6.13
N GLY A 235 -14.39 5.86 5.16
CA GLY A 235 -14.65 4.44 5.40
C GLY A 235 -13.46 3.70 6.03
N GLU A 236 -13.67 2.41 6.34
CA GLU A 236 -12.65 1.55 6.94
C GLU A 236 -11.37 1.44 6.11
N LEU A 237 -11.50 1.27 4.79
CA LEU A 237 -10.34 1.25 3.90
C LEU A 237 -9.58 2.58 3.94
N ASP A 238 -10.29 3.70 4.03
CA ASP A 238 -9.65 5.03 4.11
C ASP A 238 -8.94 5.19 5.46
N ALA A 239 -9.51 4.68 6.56
CA ALA A 239 -8.82 4.64 7.85
C ALA A 239 -7.55 3.78 7.81
N MET A 240 -7.58 2.64 7.11
CA MET A 240 -6.39 1.79 6.95
C MET A 240 -5.27 2.42 6.10
N LEU A 241 -5.62 3.40 5.26
CA LEU A 241 -4.67 4.00 4.33
C LEU A 241 -4.24 5.40 4.74
N TYR A 242 -5.13 6.18 5.36
CA TYR A 242 -4.99 7.63 5.42
C TYR A 242 -5.25 8.24 6.80
N GLN A 243 -5.59 7.44 7.82
CA GLN A 243 -5.87 7.96 9.16
C GLN A 243 -4.77 8.92 9.69
N PRO A 244 -3.46 8.65 9.49
CA PRO A 244 -2.40 9.59 9.89
C PRO A 244 -2.49 10.98 9.24
N TYR A 245 -3.03 11.07 8.03
CA TYR A 245 -3.19 12.35 7.32
C TYR A 245 -4.37 13.17 7.85
N MET A 246 -5.30 12.57 8.59
CA MET A 246 -6.47 13.28 9.14
C MET A 246 -6.09 14.37 10.14
N THR A 247 -4.99 14.20 10.89
CA THR A 247 -4.50 15.24 11.80
C THR A 247 -4.10 16.51 11.04
N GLU A 248 -3.40 16.35 9.91
CA GLU A 248 -3.01 17.47 9.06
C GLU A 248 -4.23 18.11 8.37
N VAL A 249 -5.18 17.28 7.91
CA VAL A 249 -6.44 17.78 7.32
C VAL A 249 -7.24 18.61 8.33
N ARG A 250 -7.36 18.15 9.59
CA ARG A 250 -8.04 18.91 10.66
C ARG A 250 -7.35 20.23 10.94
N PHE A 251 -6.02 20.23 11.03
CA PHE A 251 -5.23 21.43 11.22
C PHE A 251 -5.41 22.43 10.06
N MET A 252 -5.36 21.97 8.81
CA MET A 252 -5.60 22.84 7.64
C MET A 252 -7.04 23.34 7.55
N ALA A 253 -8.02 22.59 8.08
CA ALA A 253 -9.41 23.03 8.16
C ALA A 253 -9.63 24.08 9.26
N ASP A 254 -8.88 23.98 10.35
CA ASP A 254 -8.93 24.87 11.50
C ASP A 254 -7.54 24.98 12.17
N ASN A 255 -6.83 26.08 11.93
CA ASN A 255 -5.49 26.32 12.49
C ASN A 255 -5.49 26.42 14.03
N SER A 256 -6.65 26.53 14.69
CA SER A 256 -6.76 26.47 16.15
C SER A 256 -6.78 25.03 16.69
N PHE A 257 -6.87 24.03 15.81
CA PHE A 257 -6.81 22.62 16.16
C PHE A 257 -5.45 22.27 16.77
N ASP A 258 -5.47 21.88 18.04
CA ASP A 258 -4.27 21.47 18.76
C ASP A 258 -3.88 20.03 18.39
N THR A 259 -2.85 19.89 17.57
CA THR A 259 -2.35 18.58 17.11
C THR A 259 -1.74 17.75 18.25
N THR A 260 -1.44 18.36 19.40
CA THR A 260 -0.90 17.65 20.58
C THR A 260 -2.01 17.07 21.47
N ARG A 261 -3.26 17.53 21.28
CA ARG A 261 -4.42 17.09 22.05
C ARG A 261 -5.27 16.12 21.26
N GLN A 262 -4.92 14.84 21.34
CA GLN A 262 -5.56 13.80 20.55
C GLN A 262 -5.79 12.53 21.39
N PRO A 263 -6.82 11.72 21.07
CA PRO A 263 -6.94 10.38 21.61
C PRO A 263 -5.82 9.51 21.03
N LEU A 264 -5.34 8.53 21.78
CA LEU A 264 -4.31 7.61 21.30
C LEU A 264 -4.63 6.19 21.76
N LEU A 265 -5.05 5.35 20.82
CA LEU A 265 -5.32 3.93 21.09
C LEU A 265 -3.99 3.15 21.13
N VAL A 266 -3.69 2.53 22.27
CA VAL A 266 -2.54 1.62 22.41
C VAL A 266 -2.95 0.31 23.08
N THR A 267 -2.20 -0.75 22.79
CA THR A 267 -2.24 -2.03 23.50
C THR A 267 -0.80 -2.46 23.80
N ALA A 268 -0.60 -3.24 24.86
CA ALA A 268 0.71 -3.79 25.20
C ALA A 268 1.13 -4.94 24.28
N GLN A 269 0.15 -5.68 23.73
CA GLN A 269 0.39 -6.86 22.90
C GLN A 269 -0.59 -6.88 21.72
N THR A 270 -0.05 -7.12 20.54
CA THR A 270 -0.79 -7.28 19.28
C THR A 270 -0.86 -8.72 18.82
N ASP A 271 0.04 -9.60 19.29
CA ASP A 271 0.11 -11.00 18.88
C ASP A 271 -0.32 -11.92 20.00
N MET A 272 -1.51 -12.49 19.85
CA MET A 272 -2.15 -13.33 20.86
C MET A 272 -2.06 -14.79 20.42
N ASN A 273 -1.49 -15.65 21.25
CA ASN A 273 -1.38 -17.08 20.97
C ASN A 273 -2.36 -17.87 21.83
N PHE A 274 -3.32 -18.53 21.17
CA PHE A 274 -4.31 -19.40 21.80
C PHE A 274 -3.74 -20.79 22.08
N GLY A 275 -2.53 -21.09 21.62
CA GLY A 275 -1.87 -22.38 21.79
C GLY A 275 -2.55 -23.50 21.01
N ASN A 276 -2.38 -24.72 21.50
CA ASN A 276 -3.04 -25.90 20.96
C ASN A 276 -4.38 -26.12 21.65
N ASP A 277 -5.38 -26.56 20.89
CA ASP A 277 -6.65 -27.02 21.44
C ASP A 277 -7.35 -28.01 20.52
N VAL A 278 -8.47 -28.55 20.96
CA VAL A 278 -9.30 -29.48 20.20
C VAL A 278 -10.41 -28.75 19.45
N VAL A 279 -10.92 -29.39 18.39
CA VAL A 279 -12.08 -28.89 17.63
C VAL A 279 -13.29 -28.66 18.55
N ASN A 280 -14.06 -27.61 18.28
CA ASN A 280 -15.23 -27.13 19.03
C ASN A 280 -14.94 -26.53 20.42
N ALA A 281 -13.69 -26.49 20.88
CA ALA A 281 -13.34 -25.73 22.08
C ALA A 281 -13.63 -24.23 21.86
N ARG A 282 -14.09 -23.57 22.95
CA ARG A 282 -14.35 -22.14 22.98
C ARG A 282 -13.31 -21.46 23.86
N LYS A 283 -12.63 -20.47 23.30
CA LYS A 283 -11.66 -19.64 24.02
C LYS A 283 -12.15 -18.21 24.12
N LYS A 284 -11.96 -17.63 25.29
CA LYS A 284 -12.21 -16.21 25.56
C LYS A 284 -10.88 -15.54 25.88
N LEU A 285 -10.63 -14.40 25.23
CA LEU A 285 -9.49 -13.53 25.47
C LEU A 285 -9.99 -12.13 25.78
N GLU A 286 -9.36 -11.48 26.75
CA GLU A 286 -9.54 -10.05 26.99
C GLU A 286 -8.29 -9.31 26.52
N VAL A 287 -8.47 -8.39 25.58
CA VAL A 287 -7.40 -7.54 25.05
C VAL A 287 -7.49 -6.17 25.71
N PRO A 288 -6.56 -5.82 26.63
CA PRO A 288 -6.56 -4.51 27.24
C PRO A 288 -6.13 -3.44 26.24
N VAL A 289 -6.98 -2.44 26.05
CA VAL A 289 -6.72 -1.25 25.24
C VAL A 289 -6.75 -0.01 26.12
N LYS A 290 -5.77 0.87 25.92
CA LYS A 290 -5.59 2.09 26.71
C LYS A 290 -5.71 3.31 25.81
N ASN A 291 -6.34 4.36 26.34
CA ASN A 291 -6.19 5.70 25.80
C ASN A 291 -4.92 6.35 26.38
N ALA A 292 -3.83 6.35 25.62
CA ALA A 292 -2.58 7.02 25.99
C ALA A 292 -2.56 8.50 25.59
N GLY A 293 -3.65 9.01 25.04
CA GLY A 293 -3.80 10.39 24.62
C GLY A 293 -4.40 11.27 25.71
N THR A 294 -4.77 12.48 25.32
CA THR A 294 -5.28 13.53 26.22
C THR A 294 -6.76 13.84 26.01
N GLU A 295 -7.34 13.39 24.89
CA GLU A 295 -8.76 13.53 24.57
C GLU A 295 -9.50 12.18 24.64
N PRO A 296 -10.84 12.16 24.82
CA PRO A 296 -11.61 10.93 24.86
C PRO A 296 -11.46 10.07 23.59
N LEU A 297 -11.06 8.81 23.79
CA LEU A 297 -10.90 7.83 22.72
C LEU A 297 -12.21 7.06 22.53
N LYS A 298 -12.74 7.05 21.32
CA LYS A 298 -13.91 6.25 20.96
C LYS A 298 -13.51 5.16 19.98
N ILE A 299 -13.81 3.91 20.34
CA ILE A 299 -13.72 2.79 19.40
C ILE A 299 -14.96 2.86 18.51
N GLU A 300 -14.75 3.16 17.24
CA GLU A 300 -15.81 3.36 16.26
C GLU A 300 -16.31 2.03 15.72
N ASN A 301 -15.38 1.09 15.50
CA ASN A 301 -15.72 -0.23 15.00
C ASN A 301 -14.63 -1.26 15.32
N VAL A 302 -15.01 -2.53 15.31
CA VAL A 302 -14.09 -3.67 15.43
C VAL A 302 -14.47 -4.70 14.35
N ARG A 303 -13.52 -4.99 13.45
CA ARG A 303 -13.70 -5.97 12.37
C ARG A 303 -12.86 -7.20 12.60
N VAL A 304 -13.45 -8.37 12.34
CA VAL A 304 -12.80 -9.68 12.44
C VAL A 304 -12.62 -10.30 11.06
N SER A 305 -11.56 -11.08 10.88
CA SER A 305 -11.29 -11.82 9.63
C SER A 305 -12.21 -13.03 9.40
N CYS A 306 -12.91 -13.50 10.44
CA CYS A 306 -13.76 -14.68 10.38
C CYS A 306 -15.01 -14.52 11.25
N GLU A 307 -16.15 -14.99 10.76
CA GLU A 307 -17.42 -15.05 11.50
C GLU A 307 -17.37 -15.99 12.71
N CYS A 308 -16.34 -16.83 12.80
CA CYS A 308 -16.05 -17.70 13.94
C CYS A 308 -15.54 -16.93 15.17
N LEU A 309 -15.15 -15.67 15.00
CA LEU A 309 -14.81 -14.75 16.08
C LEU A 309 -16.02 -13.90 16.46
N LYS A 310 -16.35 -13.88 17.74
CA LYS A 310 -17.28 -12.93 18.33
C LYS A 310 -16.50 -11.90 19.13
N VAL A 311 -16.88 -10.64 19.01
CA VAL A 311 -16.17 -9.53 19.65
C VAL A 311 -17.13 -8.61 20.35
N ASP A 312 -16.76 -8.20 21.56
CA ASP A 312 -17.43 -7.17 22.33
C ASP A 312 -16.41 -6.11 22.75
N TRP A 313 -16.83 -4.84 22.76
CA TRP A 313 -15.93 -3.72 23.00
C TRP A 313 -16.67 -2.52 23.61
N PRO A 314 -15.98 -1.64 24.36
CA PRO A 314 -16.61 -0.47 24.96
C PRO A 314 -17.19 0.47 23.89
N LYS A 315 -18.46 0.82 24.04
CA LYS A 315 -19.16 1.79 23.16
C LYS A 315 -19.03 3.23 23.65
N GLU A 316 -18.86 3.39 24.95
CA GLU A 316 -18.61 4.68 25.60
C GLU A 316 -17.17 5.14 25.38
N PRO A 317 -16.93 6.46 25.29
CA PRO A 317 -15.58 7.01 25.22
C PRO A 317 -14.69 6.57 26.40
N ILE A 318 -13.46 6.20 26.08
CA ILE A 318 -12.40 5.85 27.03
C ILE A 318 -11.68 7.15 27.40
N ALA A 319 -11.81 7.58 28.66
CA ALA A 319 -11.14 8.76 29.17
C ALA A 319 -9.60 8.67 29.03
N ALA A 320 -8.93 9.83 28.98
CA ALA A 320 -7.47 9.91 28.94
C ALA A 320 -6.83 9.10 30.08
N GLY A 321 -5.81 8.31 29.75
CA GLY A 321 -5.11 7.43 30.70
C GLY A 321 -5.86 6.15 31.09
N ALA A 322 -7.16 6.02 30.78
CA ALA A 322 -7.95 4.86 31.17
C ALA A 322 -7.73 3.65 30.24
N THR A 323 -7.94 2.46 30.81
CA THR A 323 -7.90 1.16 30.12
C THR A 323 -9.28 0.52 30.12
N LYS A 324 -9.64 -0.12 29.00
CA LYS A 324 -10.82 -0.98 28.85
C LYS A 324 -10.42 -2.25 28.11
N ASN A 325 -11.28 -3.27 28.12
CA ASN A 325 -11.01 -4.53 27.44
C ASN A 325 -11.87 -4.67 26.19
N ILE A 326 -11.27 -5.17 25.11
CA ILE A 326 -12.00 -5.80 24.00
C ILE A 326 -12.05 -7.29 24.32
N ILE A 327 -13.26 -7.86 24.34
CA ILE A 327 -13.48 -9.27 24.60
C ILE A 327 -13.56 -9.98 23.25
N VAL A 328 -12.74 -11.01 23.06
CA VAL A 328 -12.74 -11.86 21.88
C VAL A 328 -13.08 -13.29 22.28
N GLU A 329 -14.12 -13.83 21.69
CA GLU A 329 -14.50 -15.24 21.83
C GLU A 329 -14.31 -15.95 20.49
N TYR A 330 -13.64 -17.10 20.53
CA TYR A 330 -13.36 -17.89 19.34
C TYR A 330 -13.84 -19.34 19.49
N GLU A 331 -14.57 -19.80 18.49
CA GLU A 331 -14.99 -21.20 18.35
C GLU A 331 -14.09 -21.91 17.33
N LEU A 332 -13.33 -22.91 17.80
CA LEU A 332 -12.30 -23.60 17.02
C LEU A 332 -12.90 -24.66 16.08
N LYS A 333 -13.35 -24.24 14.88
CA LYS A 333 -14.12 -25.10 13.96
C LYS A 333 -13.30 -25.96 12.99
N ARG A 334 -12.05 -25.61 12.73
CA ARG A 334 -11.22 -26.27 11.70
C ARG A 334 -9.90 -26.71 12.31
N THR A 335 -9.48 -27.94 12.01
CA THR A 335 -8.19 -28.49 12.42
C THR A 335 -7.04 -27.84 11.66
N GLY A 336 -5.85 -27.93 12.25
CA GLY A 336 -4.61 -27.33 11.74
C GLY A 336 -4.31 -25.95 12.35
N PRO A 337 -3.22 -25.32 11.90
CA PRO A 337 -2.86 -23.97 12.33
C PRO A 337 -3.89 -22.96 11.82
N PHE A 338 -4.18 -21.95 12.65
CA PHE A 338 -4.98 -20.81 12.25
C PHE A 338 -4.27 -19.51 12.58
N SER A 339 -4.54 -18.50 11.75
CA SER A 339 -4.22 -17.10 12.02
C SER A 339 -5.44 -16.27 11.67
N GLN A 340 -5.89 -15.45 12.62
CA GLN A 340 -7.03 -14.55 12.48
C GLN A 340 -6.62 -13.13 12.87
N HIS A 341 -7.33 -12.15 12.33
CA HIS A 341 -7.04 -10.74 12.50
C HIS A 341 -8.25 -10.00 13.06
N LEU A 342 -7.97 -9.04 13.92
CA LEU A 342 -8.92 -8.10 14.49
C LEU A 342 -8.42 -6.67 14.21
N PHE A 343 -9.22 -5.89 13.49
CA PHE A 343 -8.95 -4.48 13.22
C PHE A 343 -9.83 -3.60 14.12
N VAL A 344 -9.20 -2.79 14.95
CA VAL A 344 -9.87 -1.86 15.87
C VAL A 344 -9.76 -0.46 15.31
N PHE A 345 -10.90 0.08 14.85
CA PHE A 345 -11.03 1.42 14.31
C PHE A 345 -11.45 2.39 15.41
N SER A 346 -10.84 3.56 15.43
CA SER A 346 -11.11 4.59 16.45
C SER A 346 -10.85 5.98 15.91
N ASN A 347 -11.24 6.99 16.69
CA ASN A 347 -10.90 8.38 16.41
C ASN A 347 -9.43 8.75 16.70
N SER A 348 -8.58 7.77 17.07
CA SER A 348 -7.12 7.92 17.16
C SER A 348 -6.55 8.37 15.80
N PRO A 349 -5.53 9.26 15.76
CA PRO A 349 -4.88 9.69 14.52
C PRO A 349 -4.00 8.60 13.90
N THR A 350 -3.79 7.49 14.60
CA THR A 350 -2.99 6.35 14.13
C THR A 350 -3.80 5.42 13.24
N LEU A 351 -3.13 4.62 12.43
CA LEU A 351 -3.78 3.51 11.72
C LEU A 351 -4.58 2.62 12.68
N PRO A 352 -5.64 1.93 12.17
CA PRO A 352 -6.40 0.97 12.95
C PRO A 352 -5.49 -0.06 13.62
N LEU A 353 -5.75 -0.34 14.90
CA LEU A 353 -4.96 -1.29 15.66
C LEU A 353 -5.25 -2.71 15.14
N LEU A 354 -4.22 -3.38 14.62
CA LEU A 354 -4.27 -4.78 14.20
C LEU A 354 -3.83 -5.69 15.35
N ILE A 355 -4.71 -6.61 15.74
CA ILE A 355 -4.42 -7.70 16.67
C ILE A 355 -4.46 -9.02 15.89
N ASN A 356 -3.41 -9.81 15.99
CA ASN A 356 -3.28 -11.14 15.42
C ASN A 356 -3.61 -12.18 16.48
N ILE A 357 -4.37 -13.20 16.09
CA ILE A 357 -4.77 -14.32 16.94
C ILE A 357 -4.34 -15.60 16.25
N ASN A 358 -3.39 -16.30 16.83
CA ASN A 358 -2.78 -17.49 16.25
C ASN A 358 -2.98 -18.71 17.17
N GLY A 359 -2.94 -19.91 16.60
CA GLY A 359 -2.97 -21.14 17.37
C GLY A 359 -3.04 -22.35 16.45
N ASN A 360 -3.29 -23.51 17.02
CA ASN A 360 -3.42 -24.76 16.27
C ASN A 360 -4.50 -25.65 16.87
N VAL A 361 -5.31 -26.25 16.00
CA VAL A 361 -6.45 -27.08 16.39
C VAL A 361 -6.16 -28.53 16.02
N THR A 362 -6.23 -29.43 16.99
CA THR A 362 -6.05 -30.87 16.79
C THR A 362 -7.39 -31.60 16.83
N LEU A 363 -7.39 -32.84 16.35
CA LEU A 363 -8.45 -33.78 16.68
C LEU A 363 -8.33 -34.21 18.15
N HIS A 364 -9.42 -34.72 18.70
CA HIS A 364 -9.47 -35.31 20.04
C HIS A 364 -8.59 -36.55 20.16
#